data_AF-A0A8J7A4R8-F1
#
_entry.id   AF-A0A8J7A4R8-F1
#
_cell.length_a   1.000
_cell.length_b   1.000
_cell.length_c   1.000
_cell.angle_alpha   90.00
_cell.angle_beta   90.00
_cell.angle_gamma   90.00
#
_symmetry.space_group_name_H-M   'P 1'
#
loop_
_entity.id
_entity.type
_entity.pdbx_description
1 polymer ?
#
loop_
_entity_poly.entity_id
_entity_poly.type
_entity_poly.pdbx_seq_one_letter_code
_entity_poly.pdbx_strand_id
1 'polypeptide(L)' 'MKAYEFAGEVTADGQLKLPKTVLSQLAGHQSVRVIVIVQDSSEADDKAAWQALATEQFLAGYSSEDAIYDAL' A
#
# COMPACT_ATOMS: atom_id res chain seq x y z
N MET A 1 10.16 18.68 9.06
CA MET A 1 10.45 17.90 7.83
C MET A 1 9.15 17.81 7.05
N LYS A 2 9.14 18.11 5.74
CA LYS A 2 7.94 17.99 4.89
C LYS A 2 8.13 16.77 3.99
N ALA A 3 7.11 15.91 3.91
CA ALA A 3 7.06 14.79 2.99
C ALA A 3 6.13 15.14 1.82
N TYR A 4 6.51 14.77 0.61
CA TYR A 4 5.71 14.95 -0.59
C TYR A 4 5.45 13.57 -1.19
N GLU A 5 4.17 13.24 -1.37
CA GLU A 5 3.74 12.00 -2.01
C GLU A 5 3.16 12.34 -3.38
N PHE A 6 3.61 11.62 -4.40
CA PHE A 6 3.13 11.79 -5.77
C PHE A 6 3.29 10.46 -6.52
N ALA A 7 2.40 10.22 -7.47
CA ALA A 7 2.57 9.12 -8.43
C ALA A 7 3.74 9.47 -9.35
N GLY A 8 4.79 8.65 -9.32
CA GLY A 8 5.96 8.77 -10.17
C GLY A 8 6.08 7.56 -11.08
N GLU A 9 6.50 7.78 -12.32
CA GLU A 9 6.81 6.71 -13.26
C GLU A 9 8.34 6.57 -13.35
N VAL A 10 8.81 5.33 -13.28
CA VAL A 10 10.19 4.99 -13.59
C VAL A 10 10.28 4.82 -15.10
N THR A 11 11.06 5.67 -15.73
CA THR A 11 11.31 5.61 -17.17
C THR A 11 12.04 4.33 -17.56
N ALA A 12 11.98 3.93 -18.83
CA ALA A 12 12.70 2.75 -19.33
C ALA A 12 14.21 2.78 -19.07
N ASP A 13 14.77 3.98 -18.91
CA ASP A 13 16.18 4.21 -18.61
C ASP A 13 16.52 4.06 -17.11
N GLY A 14 15.56 3.65 -16.29
CA GLY A 14 15.72 3.47 -14.84
C GLY A 14 15.71 4.78 -14.03
N GLN A 15 15.33 5.90 -14.65
CA GLN A 15 15.26 7.20 -13.97
C GLN A 15 13.84 7.50 -13.46
N LEU A 16 13.74 7.98 -12.22
CA LEU A 16 12.48 8.44 -11.63
C LEU A 16 12.14 9.84 -12.16
N LYS A 17 11.02 9.96 -12.88
CA LYS A 17 10.59 11.26 -13.41
C LYS A 17 9.85 12.06 -12.35
N LEU A 18 10.46 13.14 -11.88
CA LEU A 18 9.82 14.06 -10.93
C LEU A 18 8.85 15.01 -11.66
N PRO A 19 7.58 15.12 -11.22
CA PRO A 19 6.65 16.09 -11.76
C PRO A 19 7.13 17.53 -11.54
N LYS A 20 6.87 18.43 -12.50
CA LYS A 20 7.22 19.86 -12.40
C LYS A 20 6.65 20.55 -11.15
N THR A 21 5.49 20.09 -10.70
CA THR A 21 4.82 20.56 -9.47
C THR A 21 5.68 20.32 -8.23
N VAL A 22 6.34 19.17 -8.15
CA VAL A 22 7.23 18.81 -7.04
C VAL A 22 8.54 19.59 -7.14
N LEU A 23 9.10 19.72 -8.35
CA LEU A 23 10.32 20.52 -8.59
C LEU A 23 10.16 21.98 -8.16
N SER A 24 8.97 22.57 -8.38
CA SER A 24 8.67 23.94 -7.96
C SER A 24 8.65 24.10 -6.43
N GLN A 25 8.27 23.05 -5.69
CA GLN A 25 8.25 23.03 -4.23
C GLN A 25 9.61 22.69 -3.62
N LEU A 26 10.49 22.06 -4.39
CA LEU A 26 11.86 21.74 -4.04
C LEU A 26 12.84 22.90 -4.30
N ALA A 27 12.36 24.06 -4.75
CA ALA A 27 13.16 25.22 -5.07
C ALA A 27 14.06 25.66 -3.89
N GLY A 28 15.35 25.84 -4.17
CA GLY A 28 16.40 26.10 -3.20
C GLY A 28 17.22 24.84 -2.93
N HIS A 29 18.51 24.87 -3.27
CA HIS A 29 19.48 23.77 -3.17
C HIS A 29 19.49 23.11 -1.77
N GLN A 30 18.55 22.20 -1.54
CA GLN A 30 18.32 21.56 -0.25
C GLN A 30 18.53 20.06 -0.38
N SER A 31 19.19 19.48 0.62
CA SER A 31 19.33 18.03 0.70
C SER A 31 17.97 17.40 1.02
N VAL A 32 17.58 16.37 0.26
CA VAL A 32 16.29 15.71 0.41
C VAL A 32 16.45 14.21 0.64
N ARG A 33 15.53 13.64 1.43
CA ARG A 33 15.39 12.20 1.61
C ARG A 33 14.31 11.70 0.64
N VAL A 34 14.66 10.77 -0.23
CA VAL A 34 13.72 10.14 -1.17
C VAL A 34 13.29 8.79 -0.59
N ILE A 35 11.98 8.54 -0.57
CA ILE A 35 11.38 7.24 -0.26
C ILE A 35 10.63 6.80 -1.51
N VAL A 36 10.96 5.63 -2.03
CA VAL A 36 10.30 5.04 -3.21
C VAL A 36 9.51 3.84 -2.73
N ILE A 37 8.21 3.86 -2.99
CA ILE A 37 7.30 2.74 -2.73
C ILE A 37 6.87 2.22 -4.10
N VAL A 38 7.19 0.97 -4.38
CA VAL A 38 6.75 0.26 -5.58
C VAL A 38 5.62 -0.65 -5.14
N GLN A 39 4.48 -0.60 -5.84
CA GLN A 39 3.41 -1.56 -5.62
C GLN A 39 3.91 -2.91 -6.12
N ASP A 40 3.96 -3.89 -5.22
CA ASP A 40 4.22 -5.26 -5.65
C ASP A 40 2.99 -5.76 -6.40
N SER A 41 3.19 -6.25 -7.61
CA SER A 41 2.13 -6.93 -8.36
C SER A 41 1.58 -8.16 -7.60
N SER A 42 2.34 -8.73 -6.66
CA SER A 42 1.86 -9.80 -5.78
C SER A 42 0.92 -9.32 -4.67
N GLU A 43 0.82 -8.01 -4.38
CA GLU A 43 -0.04 -7.53 -3.28
C GLU A 43 -1.51 -7.91 -3.47
N ALA A 44 -1.97 -7.99 -4.72
CA ALA A 44 -3.32 -8.44 -5.03
C ALA A 44 -3.53 -9.92 -4.68
N ASP A 45 -2.55 -10.77 -5.03
CA ASP A 45 -2.56 -12.20 -4.75
C ASP A 45 -2.40 -12.48 -3.24
N ASP A 46 -1.51 -11.74 -2.58
CA ASP A 46 -1.30 -11.82 -1.14
C ASP A 46 -2.56 -11.38 -0.37
N LYS A 47 -3.23 -10.31 -0.81
CA LYS A 47 -4.49 -9.87 -0.20
C LYS A 47 -5.58 -10.93 -0.31
N ALA A 48 -5.69 -11.60 -1.47
CA ALA A 48 -6.65 -12.68 -1.65
C ALA A 48 -6.32 -13.88 -0.75
N ALA A 49 -5.03 -14.24 -0.64
CA ALA A 49 -4.57 -15.30 0.26
C ALA A 49 -4.85 -14.97 1.74
N TRP A 50 -4.61 -13.72 2.15
CA TRP A 50 -4.93 -13.23 3.49
C TRP A 50 -6.43 -13.27 3.79
N GLN A 51 -7.27 -12.87 2.84
CA GLN A 51 -8.74 -12.92 3.00
C GLN A 51 -9.25 -14.35 3.14
N ALA A 52 -8.72 -15.28 2.33
CA ALA A 52 -9.07 -16.69 2.41
C ALA A 52 -8.70 -17.27 3.78
N LEU A 53 -7.44 -17.08 4.21
CA LEU A 53 -6.96 -17.55 5.51
C LEU A 53 -7.75 -16.97 6.68
N ALA A 54 -8.04 -15.66 6.65
CA ALA A 54 -8.84 -15.02 7.69
C ALA A 54 -10.24 -15.63 7.78
N THR A 55 -10.88 -15.90 6.64
CA THR A 55 -12.20 -16.52 6.59
C THR A 55 -12.17 -17.95 7.13
N GLU A 56 -11.20 -18.77 6.70
CA GLU A 56 -11.03 -20.14 7.18
C GLU A 56 -10.83 -20.19 8.69
N GLN A 57 -9.93 -19.36 9.22
CA GLN A 57 -9.61 -19.35 10.65
C GLN A 57 -10.74 -18.76 11.49
N PHE A 58 -11.46 -17.78 10.96
CA PHE A 58 -12.65 -17.22 11.62
C PHE A 58 -13.76 -18.27 11.75
N LEU A 59 -14.05 -19.00 10.67
CA LEU A 59 -15.05 -20.07 10.68
C LEU A 59 -14.62 -21.29 11.50
N ALA A 60 -13.33 -21.64 11.50
CA ALA A 60 -12.81 -22.73 12.31
C ALA A 60 -12.93 -22.46 13.82
N GLY A 61 -12.87 -21.19 14.23
CA GLY A 61 -13.10 -20.76 15.60
C GLY A 61 -14.58 -20.56 15.96
N TYR A 62 -15.48 -20.57 14.97
CA TYR A 62 -16.90 -20.31 15.18
C TYR A 62 -17.58 -21.56 15.74
N SER A 63 -18.00 -21.50 17.00
CA SER A 63 -18.69 -22.62 17.64
C SER A 63 -20.20 -22.53 17.46
N SER A 64 -20.90 -23.64 17.66
CA SER A 64 -22.37 -23.67 17.69
C SER A 64 -22.98 -22.82 18.82
N GLU A 65 -22.19 -22.46 19.85
CA GLU A 65 -22.62 -21.56 20.92
C GLU A 65 -22.59 -20.09 20.46
N ASP A 66 -21.71 -19.76 19.52
CA ASP A 66 -21.57 -18.41 18.96
C ASP A 66 -22.69 -18.07 17.95
N ALA A 67 -23.37 -19.08 17.40
CA ALA A 67 -24.50 -18.92 16.47
C ALA A 67 -25.70 -18.16 17.06
N ILE A 68 -25.73 -17.97 18.39
CA ILE A 68 -26.73 -17.14 19.06
C ILE A 68 -26.61 -15.66 18.64
N TYR A 69 -25.41 -15.20 18.26
CA TYR A 69 -25.18 -13.82 17.82
C TYR A 69 -25.59 -13.56 16.37
N ASP A 70 -25.82 -14.60 15.56
CA ASP A 70 -26.27 -14.44 14.16
C ASP A 70 -27.73 -13.96 14.05
N ALA A 71 -28.51 -14.10 15.12
CA ALA A 71 -29.94 -13.79 15.16
C ALA A 71 -30.29 -12.45 15.83
N LEU A 72 -29.28 -11.65 16.20
CA LEU A 72 -29.42 -10.29 16.78
C LEU A 72 -29.20 -9.22 15.70
#